data_AF-A0ABD2S423-F1
#
_entry.id   AF-A0ABD2S423-F1
#
_cell.length_a   1.000
_cell.length_b   1.000
_cell.length_c   1.000
_cell.angle_alpha   90.00
_cell.angle_beta   90.00
_cell.angle_gamma   90.00
#
_symmetry.space_group_name_H-M   'P 1'
#
loop_
_entity.id
_entity.type
_entity.pdbx_description
1 polymer ?
#
loop_
_entity_poly.entity_id
_entity_poly.type
_entity_poly.pdbx_seq_one_letter_code
_entity_poly.pdbx_strand_id
1 'polypeptide(L)'
;MVMVMMHQHHHSTAPSTHPINPPPPSSASVLRSPNTSTSNTQQFPSIGSPSVEHGLPLARVKLSDIVPYDGAPVGPYLRAVEALSGSLMRHNAAVIELGGEGTAVLRCGLESVRYFFKTRAVAQNGGGGAALGKSGRGVYIYRAGRPLEDMDSSPPCMTEVFRCMGRAARAALCAIARHLRLRSDVFNHLLDDNPLPVNEASSSVVVATFSNTTSQNGKGAIGGGKLVTNGEVEKGLLTLVSSDAPGLQVCDPNGRWYLADSGLTPGDLLLLTGKALSHATASLRPAAVYRGSADNYVGTTCGGRTSLAFRLIPQSNAILDCSPITAAGHVIPHSYVPISVSQFMDDLSAEEDMLCSNTDNAYVARDNLNKEPSLRSVLSDPLSGAFLEDAMFVSCGHSFGGLMLKRVIDMARCTLCNAEIERGSLIPNHVLRTAAAAVKHEDDRRLFHNAALRKRRKEVGDIRENGELPSENGPHKGVQYPFSVNEKVLIRGNRRTPDKFVGKEAVITSQCLNGWYLLKIMDSGENVRLQYRSLRKFLPTQETEERCQSQTVQNSS
;
A
#
# COMPACT_ATOMS: atom_id res chain seq x y z
N MET A 1 -38.23 12.96 55.82
CA MET A 1 -39.23 12.93 56.91
C MET A 1 -39.26 14.33 57.51
N VAL A 2 -40.43 14.99 57.59
CA VAL A 2 -40.65 16.38 58.10
C VAL A 2 -39.84 17.46 57.32
N MET A 3 -40.41 18.10 56.30
CA MET A 3 -41.29 19.30 56.34
C MET A 3 -40.64 20.61 56.82
N VAL A 4 -40.49 21.55 55.87
CA VAL A 4 -40.88 22.97 56.02
C VAL A 4 -41.69 23.32 54.75
N MET A 5 -42.63 24.27 54.83
CA MET A 5 -43.71 24.50 53.85
C MET A 5 -43.70 25.92 53.25
N MET A 6 -44.07 26.01 51.95
CA MET A 6 -44.93 27.06 51.32
C MET A 6 -44.48 28.55 51.40
N HIS A 7 -44.97 29.53 50.61
CA HIS A 7 -45.74 29.64 49.35
C HIS A 7 -45.24 30.96 48.70
N GLN A 8 -44.75 31.00 47.46
CA GLN A 8 -45.49 31.26 46.21
C GLN A 8 -46.53 32.41 46.24
N HIS A 9 -46.36 33.39 45.34
CA HIS A 9 -47.47 34.15 44.73
C HIS A 9 -47.10 34.56 43.29
N HIS A 10 -48.10 34.56 42.39
CA HIS A 10 -47.94 34.95 40.98
C HIS A 10 -48.13 36.46 40.77
N HIS A 11 -47.68 36.98 39.61
CA HIS A 11 -48.57 37.61 38.63
C HIS A 11 -47.93 37.66 37.23
N SER A 12 -48.75 37.67 36.17
CA SER A 12 -48.30 37.74 34.78
C SER A 12 -49.28 38.56 33.94
N THR A 13 -48.81 39.62 33.28
CA THR A 13 -49.56 40.43 32.30
C THR A 13 -48.60 41.19 31.38
N ALA A 14 -48.99 41.36 30.12
CA ALA A 14 -48.43 42.27 29.10
C ALA A 14 -49.63 43.01 28.43
N PRO A 15 -49.53 43.78 27.32
CA PRO A 15 -48.39 44.33 26.56
C PRO A 15 -48.52 45.85 26.26
N SER A 16 -47.61 46.48 25.46
CA SER A 16 -47.94 47.53 24.44
C SER A 16 -46.73 48.24 23.76
N THR A 17 -46.60 48.05 22.43
CA THR A 17 -46.47 49.05 21.30
C THR A 17 -45.53 50.29 21.29
N HIS A 18 -44.53 50.29 20.38
CA HIS A 18 -44.26 51.18 19.20
C HIS A 18 -44.42 52.75 19.24
N PRO A 19 -43.89 53.56 18.25
CA PRO A 19 -42.73 53.44 17.30
C PRO A 19 -41.90 54.77 17.04
N ILE A 20 -41.10 54.81 15.94
CA ILE A 20 -40.65 55.97 15.08
C ILE A 20 -39.21 56.58 15.18
N ASN A 21 -38.56 56.66 14.00
CA ASN A 21 -37.21 57.13 13.57
C ASN A 21 -36.97 58.68 13.45
N PRO A 22 -35.70 59.15 13.25
CA PRO A 22 -35.28 60.52 12.80
C PRO A 22 -35.07 60.65 11.26
N PRO A 23 -34.72 61.84 10.66
CA PRO A 23 -33.32 62.06 10.18
C PRO A 23 -32.58 63.46 10.36
N PRO A 24 -32.48 64.46 9.42
CA PRO A 24 -31.26 65.34 9.23
C PRO A 24 -31.60 66.89 9.13
N PRO A 25 -30.89 67.84 8.42
CA PRO A 25 -29.58 67.90 7.70
C PRO A 25 -28.71 69.22 7.80
N SER A 26 -27.50 69.21 7.16
CA SER A 26 -26.74 70.29 6.42
C SER A 26 -26.43 71.72 6.95
N SER A 27 -25.14 72.16 6.90
CA SER A 27 -24.59 73.10 5.85
C SER A 27 -23.22 73.79 6.16
N ALA A 28 -22.57 74.29 5.07
CA ALA A 28 -21.57 75.39 4.96
C ALA A 28 -20.09 75.24 5.43
N SER A 29 -19.20 75.96 4.74
CA SER A 29 -17.72 75.82 4.67
C SER A 29 -16.94 77.12 4.92
N VAL A 30 -15.68 77.04 5.39
CA VAL A 30 -14.64 78.11 5.33
C VAL A 30 -13.22 77.51 5.23
N LEU A 31 -12.37 78.13 4.39
CA LEU A 31 -10.88 78.18 4.23
C LEU A 31 -9.94 77.37 5.19
N ARG A 32 -8.71 76.92 4.83
CA ARG A 32 -7.75 77.32 3.75
C ARG A 32 -6.72 76.20 3.42
N SER A 33 -6.21 76.18 2.19
CA SER A 33 -5.03 75.39 1.71
C SER A 33 -3.68 76.08 2.08
N PRO A 34 -2.45 75.50 1.87
CA PRO A 34 -2.07 74.47 0.89
C PRO A 34 -1.01 73.41 1.28
N ASN A 35 -0.63 72.59 0.28
CA ASN A 35 0.47 71.61 0.20
C ASN A 35 0.26 70.29 0.99
N THR A 36 0.39 69.09 0.41
CA THR A 36 0.84 68.66 -0.95
C THR A 36 -0.15 67.70 -1.64
N SER A 37 -0.14 67.70 -2.98
CA SER A 37 -0.83 66.75 -3.87
C SER A 37 -0.19 65.34 -3.78
N THR A 38 -0.87 64.19 -3.85
CA THR A 38 -1.85 63.67 -4.85
C THR A 38 -1.26 63.54 -6.27
N SER A 39 -1.60 62.54 -7.10
CA SER A 39 -2.70 61.56 -7.02
C SER A 39 -2.36 60.20 -7.65
N ASN A 40 -3.25 59.21 -7.46
CA ASN A 40 -3.41 58.07 -8.36
C ASN A 40 -3.61 58.52 -9.83
N THR A 41 -3.32 57.61 -10.76
CA THR A 41 -3.85 57.63 -12.14
C THR A 41 -4.56 56.29 -12.40
N GLN A 42 -5.80 56.32 -12.89
CA GLN A 42 -6.47 55.12 -13.41
C GLN A 42 -6.02 54.86 -14.85
N GLN A 43 -5.86 53.58 -15.23
CA GLN A 43 -5.91 53.20 -16.65
C GLN A 43 -6.42 51.77 -16.84
N PHE A 44 -7.00 51.52 -18.02
CA PHE A 44 -7.68 50.27 -18.43
C PHE A 44 -6.66 49.20 -18.94
N PRO A 45 -7.08 47.98 -19.33
CA PRO A 45 -6.31 46.76 -19.03
C PRO A 45 -5.12 46.51 -19.97
N SER A 46 -4.12 45.80 -19.44
CA SER A 46 -3.09 45.15 -20.23
C SER A 46 -3.38 43.66 -20.40
N ILE A 47 -3.22 43.16 -21.63
CA ILE A 47 -3.29 41.74 -21.96
C ILE A 47 -1.92 41.08 -21.68
N GLY A 48 -1.92 39.83 -21.22
CA GLY A 48 -0.81 38.91 -21.49
C GLY A 48 0.21 38.70 -20.37
N SER A 49 -0.17 37.95 -19.34
CA SER A 49 0.71 36.89 -18.78
C SER A 49 -0.15 35.89 -17.98
N PRO A 50 0.14 34.57 -18.04
CA PRO A 50 -0.64 33.59 -17.31
C PRO A 50 -0.30 33.65 -15.82
N SER A 51 -1.24 34.16 -15.02
CA SER A 51 -1.17 34.06 -13.56
C SER A 51 -1.12 32.59 -13.16
N VAL A 52 -0.07 32.19 -12.45
CA VAL A 52 0.03 30.85 -11.84
C VAL A 52 -1.18 30.67 -10.91
N GLU A 53 -2.04 29.69 -11.19
CA GLU A 53 -3.18 29.39 -10.32
C GLU A 53 -2.67 29.00 -8.93
N HIS A 54 -2.90 29.89 -7.95
CA HIS A 54 -2.65 29.58 -6.56
C HIS A 54 -3.73 28.59 -6.10
N GLY A 55 -3.30 27.51 -5.43
CA GLY A 55 -4.16 26.35 -5.17
C GLY A 55 -5.41 26.65 -4.34
N LEU A 56 -6.44 25.82 -4.52
CA LEU A 56 -7.66 25.87 -3.71
C LEU A 56 -7.31 25.71 -2.21
N PRO A 57 -7.80 26.60 -1.31
CA PRO A 57 -7.47 26.53 0.09
C PRO A 57 -8.15 25.33 0.76
N LEU A 58 -7.37 24.29 1.07
CA LEU A 58 -7.79 23.19 1.92
C LEU A 58 -8.17 23.69 3.31
N ALA A 59 -9.20 23.11 3.92
CA ALA A 59 -9.50 23.44 5.32
C ALA A 59 -8.37 22.94 6.22
N ARG A 60 -7.87 23.85 7.07
CA ARG A 60 -6.89 23.57 8.12
C ARG A 60 -7.63 23.45 9.45
N VAL A 61 -7.43 22.34 10.16
CA VAL A 61 -8.17 21.99 11.37
C VAL A 61 -7.22 21.45 12.42
N LYS A 62 -7.24 22.01 13.63
CA LYS A 62 -6.35 21.56 14.71
C LYS A 62 -6.78 20.20 15.24
N LEU A 63 -5.82 19.33 15.52
CA LEU A 63 -6.09 18.02 16.12
C LEU A 63 -6.87 18.16 17.45
N SER A 64 -6.54 19.16 18.28
CA SER A 64 -7.25 19.48 19.52
C SER A 64 -8.76 19.67 19.33
N ASP A 65 -9.17 20.13 18.16
CA ASP A 65 -10.54 20.58 17.89
C ASP A 65 -11.38 19.44 17.26
N ILE A 66 -10.75 18.32 16.88
CA ILE A 66 -11.41 17.10 16.34
C ILE A 66 -11.19 15.84 17.21
N VAL A 67 -10.34 15.89 18.23
CA VAL A 67 -10.20 14.80 19.22
C VAL A 67 -11.54 14.56 19.92
N PRO A 68 -12.05 13.30 19.96
CA PRO A 68 -13.21 12.96 20.77
C PRO A 68 -12.95 13.19 22.27
N TYR A 69 -13.97 13.68 22.98
CA TYR A 69 -13.99 13.84 24.43
C TYR A 69 -15.36 13.42 24.95
N ASP A 70 -15.43 13.09 26.24
CA ASP A 70 -16.68 12.68 26.88
C ASP A 70 -17.58 13.89 27.15
N GLY A 71 -18.72 13.97 26.47
CA GLY A 71 -19.70 15.03 26.69
C GLY A 71 -20.58 15.34 25.48
N ALA A 72 -21.39 16.40 25.61
CA ALA A 72 -22.21 16.93 24.52
C ALA A 72 -21.35 17.75 23.52
N PRO A 73 -21.64 17.70 22.22
CA PRO A 73 -20.80 18.31 21.19
C PRO A 73 -20.77 19.85 21.26
N VAL A 74 -19.62 20.41 21.64
CA VAL A 74 -19.37 21.86 21.70
C VAL A 74 -19.22 22.51 20.32
N GLY A 75 -19.54 23.81 20.24
CA GLY A 75 -19.48 24.59 19.00
C GLY A 75 -18.14 24.55 18.23
N PRO A 76 -16.96 24.66 18.88
CA PRO A 76 -15.67 24.51 18.20
C PRO A 76 -15.52 23.15 17.50
N TYR A 77 -15.84 22.05 18.21
CA TYR A 77 -15.76 20.69 17.67
C TYR A 77 -16.68 20.49 16.47
N LEU A 78 -17.93 20.98 16.52
CA LEU A 78 -18.85 20.90 15.39
C LEU A 78 -18.34 21.68 14.16
N ARG A 79 -17.78 22.88 14.34
CA ARG A 79 -17.16 23.64 13.25
C ARG A 79 -15.92 22.96 12.67
N ALA A 80 -15.11 22.32 13.51
CA ALA A 80 -13.90 21.60 13.11
C ALA A 80 -14.25 20.33 12.30
N VAL A 81 -15.24 19.56 12.76
CA VAL A 81 -15.82 18.40 12.04
C VAL A 81 -16.37 18.81 10.68
N GLU A 82 -17.12 19.92 10.63
CA GLU A 82 -17.70 20.46 9.39
C GLU A 82 -16.62 20.95 8.42
N ALA A 83 -15.62 21.69 8.89
CA ALA A 83 -14.52 22.19 8.07
C ALA A 83 -13.69 21.05 7.46
N LEU A 84 -13.31 20.05 8.27
CA LEU A 84 -12.58 18.86 7.84
C LEU A 84 -13.37 18.10 6.77
N SER A 85 -14.62 17.78 7.08
CA SER A 85 -15.49 16.96 6.24
C SER A 85 -15.91 17.67 4.95
N GLY A 86 -16.14 18.99 5.01
CA GLY A 86 -16.44 19.82 3.85
C GLY A 86 -15.25 19.99 2.91
N SER A 87 -14.02 20.05 3.42
CA SER A 87 -12.81 20.03 2.55
C SER A 87 -12.63 18.68 1.87
N LEU A 88 -12.82 17.58 2.59
CA LEU A 88 -12.84 16.24 1.98
C LEU A 88 -13.90 16.11 0.87
N MET A 89 -15.08 16.72 1.03
CA MET A 89 -16.14 16.69 -0.01
C MET A 89 -15.87 17.60 -1.22
N ARG A 90 -15.08 18.68 -1.06
CA ARG A 90 -14.81 19.64 -2.15
C ARG A 90 -13.47 19.44 -2.85
N HIS A 91 -12.50 18.81 -2.17
CA HIS A 91 -11.11 18.75 -2.63
C HIS A 91 -10.51 17.34 -2.56
N ASN A 92 -11.23 16.35 -2.01
CA ASN A 92 -10.70 15.02 -1.64
C ASN A 92 -9.53 15.02 -0.62
N ALA A 93 -9.23 16.18 -0.01
CA ALA A 93 -8.19 16.32 1.01
C ALA A 93 -8.55 17.38 2.08
N ALA A 94 -7.87 17.30 3.22
CA ALA A 94 -7.91 18.31 4.29
C ALA A 94 -6.57 18.36 5.04
N VAL A 95 -6.30 19.40 5.82
CA VAL A 95 -5.06 19.53 6.61
C VAL A 95 -5.38 19.48 8.10
N ILE A 96 -4.69 18.59 8.82
CA ILE A 96 -4.74 18.49 10.28
C ILE A 96 -3.48 19.15 10.86
N GLU A 97 -3.67 20.18 11.68
CA GLU A 97 -2.59 20.88 12.39
C GLU A 97 -2.30 20.17 13.72
N LEU A 98 -1.06 19.73 13.96
CA LEU A 98 -0.68 19.11 15.24
C LEU A 98 -0.30 20.15 16.32
N GLY A 99 -0.50 19.78 17.59
CA GLY A 99 0.09 20.50 18.72
C GLY A 99 1.62 20.38 18.78
N GLY A 100 2.25 21.11 19.71
CA GLY A 100 3.71 21.23 19.81
C GLY A 100 4.46 19.90 19.96
N GLU A 101 3.97 18.97 20.78
CA GLU A 101 4.54 17.60 20.91
C GLU A 101 4.56 16.89 19.55
N GLY A 102 3.38 16.78 18.91
CA GLY A 102 3.25 16.08 17.62
C GLY A 102 4.06 16.72 16.50
N THR A 103 4.15 18.05 16.51
CA THR A 103 5.01 18.83 15.59
C THR A 103 6.50 18.51 15.77
N ALA A 104 6.97 18.39 17.01
CA ALA A 104 8.35 17.99 17.30
C ALA A 104 8.62 16.52 16.89
N VAL A 105 7.65 15.62 17.13
CA VAL A 105 7.75 14.20 16.74
C VAL A 105 7.81 14.03 15.21
N LEU A 106 6.96 14.72 14.44
CA LEU A 106 7.03 14.66 12.97
C LEU A 106 8.35 15.24 12.43
N ARG A 107 8.85 16.32 13.02
CA ARG A 107 10.15 16.91 12.65
C ARG A 107 11.30 15.94 12.91
N CYS A 108 11.34 15.33 14.11
CA CYS A 108 12.29 14.26 14.42
C CYS A 108 12.20 13.11 13.41
N GLY A 109 10.98 12.68 13.07
CA GLY A 109 10.73 11.62 12.09
C GLY A 109 11.30 11.94 10.71
N LEU A 110 10.97 13.10 10.14
CA LEU A 110 11.47 13.52 8.82
C LEU A 110 13.00 13.64 8.79
N GLU A 111 13.60 14.24 9.82
CA GLU A 111 15.06 14.37 9.93
C GLU A 111 15.75 13.01 10.13
N SER A 112 15.19 12.14 10.96
CA SER A 112 15.69 10.77 11.22
C SER A 112 15.63 9.89 9.96
N VAL A 113 14.53 9.97 9.20
CA VAL A 113 14.38 9.26 7.92
C VAL A 113 15.37 9.78 6.88
N ARG A 114 15.51 11.11 6.76
CA ARG A 114 16.47 11.75 5.85
C ARG A 114 17.91 11.34 6.19
N TYR A 115 18.27 11.31 7.48
CA TYR A 115 19.58 10.85 7.94
C TYR A 115 19.80 9.35 7.65
N PHE A 116 18.82 8.50 8.00
CA PHE A 116 18.86 7.06 7.75
C PHE A 116 19.16 6.72 6.28
N PHE A 117 18.46 7.34 5.33
CA PHE A 117 18.71 7.09 3.91
C PHE A 117 20.04 7.65 3.42
N LYS A 118 20.48 8.83 3.91
CA LYS A 118 21.79 9.40 3.53
C LYS A 118 22.96 8.54 4.05
N THR A 119 22.92 8.12 5.31
CA THR A 119 23.93 7.23 5.90
C THR A 119 23.99 5.88 5.18
N ARG A 120 22.83 5.31 4.82
CA ARG A 120 22.76 4.05 4.08
C ARG A 120 23.26 4.16 2.63
N ALA A 121 23.10 5.32 1.98
CA ALA A 121 23.67 5.59 0.65
C ALA A 121 25.20 5.73 0.70
N VAL A 122 25.75 6.42 1.71
CA VAL A 122 27.22 6.50 1.91
C VAL A 122 27.82 5.11 2.13
N ALA A 123 27.18 4.29 2.97
CA ALA A 123 27.61 2.91 3.23
C ALA A 123 27.55 1.97 2.01
N GLN A 124 26.83 2.34 0.93
CA GLN A 124 26.79 1.58 -0.34
C GLN A 124 27.86 2.03 -1.35
N ASN A 125 28.42 3.24 -1.19
CA ASN A 125 29.50 3.75 -2.04
C ASN A 125 30.90 3.48 -1.46
N GLY A 126 31.02 3.23 -0.15
CA GLY A 126 32.25 2.72 0.46
C GLY A 126 32.44 1.24 0.15
N GLY A 127 33.59 0.86 -0.43
CA GLY A 127 33.85 -0.51 -0.88
C GLY A 127 33.95 -1.54 0.25
N GLY A 128 32.83 -2.18 0.58
CA GLY A 128 32.73 -3.28 1.54
C GLY A 128 31.68 -4.31 1.09
N GLY A 129 32.03 -5.60 1.13
CA GLY A 129 31.20 -6.65 0.56
C GLY A 129 30.14 -7.23 1.51
N ALA A 130 29.06 -7.72 0.90
CA ALA A 130 28.04 -8.64 1.43
C ALA A 130 26.92 -8.11 2.37
N ALA A 131 25.71 -8.63 2.08
CA ALA A 131 24.63 -8.93 3.02
C ALA A 131 23.93 -7.80 3.83
N LEU A 132 23.14 -6.95 3.16
CA LEU A 132 21.76 -6.70 3.63
C LEU A 132 20.79 -6.39 2.47
N GLY A 133 19.57 -6.95 2.51
CA GLY A 133 18.75 -7.15 1.31
C GLY A 133 17.91 -5.96 0.82
N LYS A 134 17.72 -5.90 -0.51
CA LYS A 134 16.65 -5.24 -1.31
C LYS A 134 16.30 -3.75 -1.08
N SER A 135 16.72 -3.09 0.00
CA SER A 135 16.32 -1.71 0.34
C SER A 135 17.21 -0.65 -0.34
N GLY A 136 17.29 -0.70 -1.66
CA GLY A 136 18.01 0.27 -2.52
C GLY A 136 17.09 1.28 -3.21
N ARG A 137 15.91 1.57 -2.63
CA ARG A 137 14.83 2.35 -3.29
C ARG A 137 14.38 3.62 -2.57
N GLY A 138 15.06 4.04 -1.50
CA GLY A 138 14.65 5.21 -0.72
C GLY A 138 13.28 5.04 -0.05
N VAL A 139 12.85 3.80 0.23
CA VAL A 139 11.58 3.49 0.91
C VAL A 139 11.82 2.49 2.04
N TYR A 140 11.23 2.75 3.20
CA TYR A 140 11.27 1.94 4.41
C TYR A 140 9.85 1.85 4.98
N ILE A 141 9.46 0.69 5.51
CA ILE A 141 8.10 0.47 6.04
C ILE A 141 8.21 0.04 7.50
N TYR A 142 7.76 0.92 8.40
CA TYR A 142 7.62 0.64 9.82
C TYR A 142 6.23 0.05 10.11
N ARG A 143 6.19 -0.98 10.96
CA ARG A 143 4.97 -1.59 11.50
C ARG A 143 5.18 -1.84 13.00
N ALA A 144 4.31 -1.26 13.83
CA ALA A 144 4.34 -1.46 15.28
C ALA A 144 4.02 -2.93 15.66
N GLY A 145 4.52 -3.39 16.81
CA GLY A 145 4.28 -4.74 17.33
C GLY A 145 5.15 -5.85 16.74
N ARG A 146 6.21 -5.50 15.99
CA ARG A 146 7.27 -6.46 15.61
C ARG A 146 8.26 -6.70 16.76
N PRO A 147 8.88 -7.90 16.85
CA PRO A 147 9.91 -8.18 17.84
C PRO A 147 11.16 -7.29 17.64
N LEU A 148 11.90 -7.09 18.74
CA LEU A 148 12.96 -6.07 18.87
C LEU A 148 14.16 -6.27 17.94
N GLU A 149 14.38 -7.48 17.43
CA GLU A 149 15.54 -7.86 16.61
C GLU A 149 15.65 -7.12 15.25
N ASP A 150 14.57 -6.48 14.78
CA ASP A 150 14.52 -5.63 13.56
C ASP A 150 14.97 -4.16 13.83
N MET A 151 15.12 -3.76 15.11
CA MET A 151 15.19 -2.33 15.53
C MET A 151 16.47 -1.61 15.11
N ASP A 152 17.63 -2.27 15.18
CA ASP A 152 18.96 -1.73 14.85
C ASP A 152 19.08 -1.27 13.38
N SER A 153 18.11 -1.63 12.54
CA SER A 153 18.04 -1.26 11.11
C SER A 153 16.86 -0.32 10.77
N SER A 154 16.28 0.36 11.77
CA SER A 154 15.19 1.32 11.60
C SER A 154 15.64 2.79 11.69
N PRO A 155 14.91 3.76 11.09
CA PRO A 155 15.08 5.17 11.40
C PRO A 155 14.66 5.45 12.86
N PRO A 156 15.37 6.33 13.60
CA PRO A 156 14.92 6.82 14.91
C PRO A 156 13.55 7.51 14.87
N CYS A 157 12.95 7.73 16.05
CA CYS A 157 11.62 8.33 16.25
C CYS A 157 10.41 7.60 15.62
N MET A 158 10.58 6.51 14.85
CA MET A 158 9.47 5.90 14.10
C MET A 158 8.31 5.34 14.95
N THR A 159 8.57 4.83 16.16
CA THR A 159 7.51 4.42 17.11
C THR A 159 6.64 5.60 17.53
N GLU A 160 7.25 6.76 17.80
CA GLU A 160 6.55 7.98 18.18
C GLU A 160 5.81 8.61 17.00
N VAL A 161 6.39 8.58 15.81
CA VAL A 161 5.71 8.96 14.56
C VAL A 161 4.46 8.11 14.34
N PHE A 162 4.56 6.79 14.52
CA PHE A 162 3.42 5.87 14.42
C PHE A 162 2.34 6.20 15.47
N ARG A 163 2.71 6.40 16.75
CA ARG A 163 1.80 6.80 17.83
C ARG A 163 1.10 8.15 17.54
N CYS A 164 1.85 9.12 17.04
CA CYS A 164 1.38 10.47 16.75
C CYS A 164 0.41 10.51 15.56
N MET A 165 0.82 9.96 14.41
CA MET A 165 -0.02 9.91 13.21
C MET A 165 -1.23 8.99 13.42
N GLY A 166 -1.07 7.87 14.13
CA GLY A 166 -2.18 6.99 14.50
C GLY A 166 -3.24 7.68 15.37
N ARG A 167 -2.84 8.54 16.33
CA ARG A 167 -3.77 9.37 17.11
C ARG A 167 -4.56 10.32 16.22
N ALA A 168 -3.88 11.01 15.29
CA ALA A 168 -4.52 11.92 14.34
C ALA A 168 -5.49 11.18 13.40
N ALA A 169 -5.13 9.98 12.93
CA ALA A 169 -5.97 9.17 12.04
C ALA A 169 -7.27 8.74 12.73
N ARG A 170 -7.21 8.31 14.01
CA ARG A 170 -8.39 7.94 14.79
C ARG A 170 -9.30 9.15 15.05
N ALA A 171 -8.73 10.31 15.43
CA ALA A 171 -9.51 11.54 15.60
C ALA A 171 -10.23 11.97 14.30
N ALA A 172 -9.52 11.94 13.16
CA ALA A 172 -10.11 12.24 11.85
C ALA A 172 -11.23 11.26 11.47
N LEU A 173 -11.06 9.96 11.74
CA LEU A 173 -12.08 8.94 11.46
C LEU A 173 -13.34 9.15 12.34
N CYS A 174 -13.16 9.48 13.61
CA CYS A 174 -14.27 9.84 14.52
C CYS A 174 -15.00 11.12 14.07
N ALA A 175 -14.27 12.12 13.54
CA ALA A 175 -14.87 13.33 12.98
C ALA A 175 -15.68 13.04 11.71
N ILE A 176 -15.16 12.21 10.79
CA ILE A 176 -15.88 11.75 9.59
C ILE A 176 -17.15 10.98 9.99
N ALA A 177 -17.05 10.05 10.95
CA ALA A 177 -18.20 9.33 11.48
C ALA A 177 -19.28 10.30 12.03
N ARG A 178 -18.86 11.31 12.79
CA ARG A 178 -19.76 12.31 13.37
C ARG A 178 -20.49 13.14 12.31
N HIS A 179 -19.79 13.58 11.26
CA HIS A 179 -20.43 14.29 10.13
C HIS A 179 -21.42 13.39 9.37
N LEU A 180 -21.11 12.09 9.21
CA LEU A 180 -22.02 11.10 8.63
C LEU A 180 -23.20 10.75 9.57
N ARG A 181 -23.37 11.46 10.70
CA ARG A 181 -24.40 11.26 11.74
C ARG A 181 -24.31 9.92 12.48
N LEU A 182 -23.18 9.23 12.36
CA LEU A 182 -22.89 7.98 13.06
C LEU A 182 -22.46 8.25 14.52
N ARG A 183 -22.36 7.18 15.30
CA ARG A 183 -21.63 7.19 16.58
C ARG A 183 -20.13 7.34 16.29
N SER A 184 -19.40 8.12 17.08
CA SER A 184 -17.98 8.41 16.81
C SER A 184 -17.09 7.16 16.81
N ASP A 185 -17.45 6.14 17.58
CA ASP A 185 -16.78 4.85 17.72
C ASP A 185 -17.18 3.81 16.66
N VAL A 186 -18.07 4.14 15.72
CA VAL A 186 -18.66 3.16 14.77
C VAL A 186 -17.63 2.32 14.02
N PHE A 187 -16.49 2.92 13.66
CA PHE A 187 -15.42 2.25 12.92
C PHE A 187 -14.37 1.57 13.81
N ASN A 188 -14.47 1.64 15.14
CA ASN A 188 -13.45 1.07 16.04
C ASN A 188 -13.26 -0.44 15.85
N HIS A 189 -14.32 -1.17 15.49
CA HIS A 189 -14.28 -2.60 15.17
C HIS A 189 -13.47 -2.96 13.92
N LEU A 190 -13.02 -1.96 13.15
CA LEU A 190 -12.12 -2.13 12.00
C LEU A 190 -10.66 -1.87 12.38
N LEU A 191 -10.36 -1.33 13.56
CA LEU A 191 -9.04 -0.79 13.89
C LEU A 191 -8.24 -1.72 14.80
N ASP A 192 -6.92 -1.69 14.66
CA ASP A 192 -6.00 -2.28 15.63
C ASP A 192 -6.29 -1.75 17.06
N ASP A 193 -6.14 -2.57 18.09
CA ASP A 193 -6.23 -2.10 19.48
C ASP A 193 -5.15 -1.05 19.82
N ASN A 194 -5.37 -0.30 20.90
CA ASN A 194 -4.44 0.75 21.34
C ASN A 194 -4.41 0.83 22.88
N PRO A 195 -3.38 0.28 23.56
CA PRO A 195 -2.18 -0.36 23.00
C PRO A 195 -2.47 -1.68 22.26
N LEU A 196 -1.55 -2.09 21.39
CA LEU A 196 -1.60 -3.38 20.69
C LEU A 196 -1.47 -4.56 21.68
N PRO A 197 -2.06 -5.74 21.40
CA PRO A 197 -1.85 -6.94 22.19
C PRO A 197 -0.39 -7.43 22.12
N VAL A 198 0.03 -8.19 23.13
CA VAL A 198 1.41 -8.69 23.24
C VAL A 198 1.70 -9.68 22.11
N ASN A 199 2.79 -9.46 21.37
CA ASN A 199 3.21 -10.19 20.16
C ASN A 199 2.32 -10.00 18.91
N GLU A 200 1.36 -9.07 18.92
CA GLU A 200 0.57 -8.75 17.72
C GLU A 200 1.12 -7.52 16.98
N ALA A 201 1.28 -7.67 15.67
CA ALA A 201 1.76 -6.61 14.79
C ALA A 201 0.59 -5.86 14.14
N SER A 202 0.61 -4.54 14.25
CA SER A 202 -0.40 -3.63 13.70
C SER A 202 -0.70 -3.89 12.22
N SER A 203 -1.97 -3.88 11.83
CA SER A 203 -2.42 -3.87 10.43
C SER A 203 -1.90 -2.62 9.72
N SER A 204 -2.04 -1.46 10.37
CA SER A 204 -1.57 -0.15 9.93
C SER A 204 -0.03 -0.05 9.83
N VAL A 205 0.49 0.87 9.00
CA VAL A 205 1.94 1.05 8.77
C VAL A 205 2.32 2.53 8.57
N VAL A 206 3.57 2.88 8.85
CA VAL A 206 4.18 4.13 8.38
C VAL A 206 5.17 3.81 7.27
N VAL A 207 4.99 4.44 6.10
CA VAL A 207 5.94 4.39 4.99
C VAL A 207 6.80 5.64 5.02
N ALA A 208 8.10 5.43 5.24
CA ALA A 208 9.13 6.45 5.23
C ALA A 208 9.83 6.47 3.87
N THR A 209 9.93 7.65 3.26
CA THR A 209 10.30 7.81 1.85
C THR A 209 11.33 8.93 1.69
N PHE A 210 12.32 8.74 0.81
CA PHE A 210 13.33 9.73 0.43
C PHE A 210 13.66 9.62 -1.05
N SER A 211 13.35 10.68 -1.81
CA SER A 211 13.64 10.80 -3.24
C SER A 211 14.75 11.83 -3.48
N ASN A 212 15.83 11.40 -4.13
CA ASN A 212 16.99 12.26 -4.43
C ASN A 212 16.81 12.94 -5.80
N THR A 213 17.13 14.23 -5.90
CA THR A 213 16.90 15.08 -7.09
C THR A 213 17.73 14.71 -8.33
N THR A 214 18.66 13.75 -8.19
CA THR A 214 19.54 13.26 -9.26
C THR A 214 18.92 12.14 -10.11
N SER A 215 17.76 11.60 -9.72
CA SER A 215 17.23 10.36 -10.27
C SER A 215 16.04 10.59 -11.21
N GLN A 216 16.31 11.06 -12.44
CA GLN A 216 15.32 11.11 -13.53
C GLN A 216 14.98 9.71 -14.05
N ASN A 217 14.30 8.90 -13.24
CA ASN A 217 13.77 7.60 -13.63
C ASN A 217 12.40 7.42 -12.95
N GLY A 218 11.35 7.80 -13.69
CA GLY A 218 10.02 8.12 -13.13
C GLY A 218 9.29 6.94 -12.47
N LYS A 219 9.41 6.85 -11.14
CA LYS A 219 8.52 6.06 -10.27
C LYS A 219 8.21 6.88 -9.02
N GLY A 220 6.93 6.99 -8.68
CA GLY A 220 6.47 7.72 -7.49
C GLY A 220 7.02 7.09 -6.21
N ALA A 221 7.31 7.89 -5.20
CA ALA A 221 7.97 7.41 -3.97
C ALA A 221 7.03 6.79 -2.92
N ILE A 222 5.70 6.83 -3.14
CA ILE A 222 4.69 6.56 -2.10
C ILE A 222 3.89 5.28 -2.39
N GLY A 223 3.48 5.04 -3.65
CA GLY A 223 3.16 3.72 -4.16
C GLY A 223 4.41 2.91 -4.50
N GLY A 224 4.30 1.57 -4.47
CA GLY A 224 5.39 0.67 -4.90
C GLY A 224 5.52 0.52 -6.42
N GLY A 225 4.83 1.37 -7.20
CA GLY A 225 4.49 1.15 -8.60
C GLY A 225 5.45 1.73 -9.64
N LYS A 226 5.08 1.52 -10.91
CA LYS A 226 5.50 2.32 -12.08
C LYS A 226 4.69 3.63 -12.03
N LEU A 227 5.18 4.75 -12.59
CA LEU A 227 4.41 6.00 -12.60
C LEU A 227 3.06 5.81 -13.33
N VAL A 228 1.96 5.74 -12.57
CA VAL A 228 0.62 5.58 -13.12
C VAL A 228 0.11 6.94 -13.59
N THR A 229 -0.06 7.10 -14.91
CA THR A 229 -0.54 8.34 -15.54
C THR A 229 -1.91 8.78 -15.01
N ASN A 230 -2.72 7.82 -14.56
CA ASN A 230 -4.07 8.01 -14.04
C ASN A 230 -4.14 8.29 -12.52
N GLY A 231 -3.00 8.27 -11.81
CA GLY A 231 -2.92 8.42 -10.35
C GLY A 231 -3.03 7.12 -9.56
N GLU A 232 -2.75 7.21 -8.26
CA GLU A 232 -2.80 6.15 -7.26
C GLU A 232 -3.97 6.42 -6.28
N VAL A 233 -4.50 5.37 -5.66
CA VAL A 233 -5.58 5.45 -4.66
C VAL A 233 -5.23 4.57 -3.47
N GLU A 234 -5.33 5.09 -2.25
CA GLU A 234 -5.00 4.35 -1.03
C GLU A 234 -6.01 3.22 -0.76
N LYS A 235 -5.54 2.00 -0.44
CA LYS A 235 -6.43 0.86 -0.15
C LYS A 235 -7.12 0.94 1.21
N GLY A 236 -6.47 1.55 2.20
CA GLY A 236 -6.90 1.57 3.60
C GLY A 236 -8.13 2.43 3.89
N LEU A 237 -8.33 2.77 5.16
CA LEU A 237 -9.39 3.68 5.60
C LEU A 237 -8.98 5.15 5.33
N LEU A 238 -7.83 5.55 5.86
CA LEU A 238 -7.29 6.90 5.80
C LEU A 238 -5.77 6.84 5.61
N THR A 239 -5.21 7.83 4.93
CA THR A 239 -3.76 8.04 4.85
C THR A 239 -3.42 9.47 5.23
N LEU A 240 -2.41 9.61 6.09
CA LEU A 240 -1.88 10.90 6.56
C LEU A 240 -0.48 11.09 6.02
N VAL A 241 -0.21 12.20 5.34
CA VAL A 241 1.10 12.51 4.75
C VAL A 241 1.71 13.74 5.41
N SER A 242 2.98 13.63 5.83
CA SER A 242 3.84 14.76 6.19
C SER A 242 5.08 14.74 5.29
N SER A 243 5.52 15.91 4.82
CA SER A 243 6.60 16.04 3.84
C SER A 243 7.49 17.24 4.20
N ASP A 244 8.77 17.18 3.84
CA ASP A 244 9.71 18.29 4.02
C ASP A 244 9.70 19.33 2.88
N ALA A 245 9.13 18.97 1.74
CA ALA A 245 8.96 19.80 0.55
C ALA A 245 7.67 19.40 -0.21
N PRO A 246 7.04 20.32 -0.95
CA PRO A 246 5.85 20.00 -1.74
C PRO A 246 6.18 19.03 -2.89
N GLY A 247 5.17 18.32 -3.37
CA GLY A 247 5.29 17.31 -4.43
C GLY A 247 4.14 16.33 -4.53
N LEU A 248 3.03 16.52 -3.82
CA LEU A 248 1.85 15.65 -3.87
C LEU A 248 0.68 16.37 -4.55
N GLN A 249 0.26 15.86 -5.69
CA GLN A 249 -0.95 16.32 -6.36
C GLN A 249 -2.14 15.45 -5.95
N VAL A 250 -3.30 16.05 -5.74
CA VAL A 250 -4.58 15.36 -5.51
C VAL A 250 -5.54 15.76 -6.62
N CYS A 251 -6.40 14.84 -7.02
CA CYS A 251 -7.49 15.10 -7.96
C CYS A 251 -8.74 15.48 -7.17
N ASP A 252 -9.33 16.64 -7.45
CA ASP A 252 -10.59 17.07 -6.83
C ASP A 252 -11.80 16.30 -7.42
N PRO A 253 -13.02 16.44 -6.86
CA PRO A 253 -14.23 15.77 -7.37
C PRO A 253 -14.63 16.18 -8.80
N ASN A 254 -14.06 17.27 -9.34
CA ASN A 254 -14.30 17.75 -10.70
C ASN A 254 -13.29 17.18 -11.71
N GLY A 255 -12.33 16.35 -11.27
CA GLY A 255 -11.24 15.82 -12.09
C GLY A 255 -10.03 16.75 -12.22
N ARG A 256 -9.95 17.84 -11.44
CA ARG A 256 -8.87 18.82 -11.48
C ARG A 256 -7.73 18.42 -10.55
N TRP A 257 -6.54 18.25 -11.11
CA TRP A 257 -5.32 18.04 -10.35
C TRP A 257 -4.80 19.35 -9.75
N TYR A 258 -4.54 19.38 -8.44
CA TYR A 258 -3.95 20.52 -7.73
C TYR A 258 -2.85 20.04 -6.75
N LEU A 259 -1.91 20.92 -6.41
CA LEU A 259 -0.79 20.61 -5.49
C LEU A 259 -1.28 20.68 -4.04
N ALA A 260 -1.60 19.54 -3.43
CA ALA A 260 -2.28 19.46 -2.15
C ALA A 260 -1.36 19.63 -0.93
N ASP A 261 -0.06 19.39 -1.08
CA ASP A 261 0.96 19.67 -0.06
C ASP A 261 1.65 21.04 -0.23
N SER A 262 1.08 21.95 -1.05
CA SER A 262 1.53 23.34 -1.09
C SER A 262 1.17 24.08 0.20
N GLY A 263 2.15 24.75 0.81
CA GLY A 263 1.94 25.56 2.02
C GLY A 263 1.76 24.76 3.31
N LEU A 264 2.09 23.46 3.32
CA LEU A 264 2.19 22.71 4.58
C LEU A 264 3.38 23.22 5.41
N THR A 265 3.15 23.36 6.70
CA THR A 265 4.13 23.77 7.71
C THR A 265 4.60 22.57 8.54
N PRO A 266 5.78 22.63 9.21
CA PRO A 266 6.23 21.54 10.07
C PRO A 266 5.24 21.33 11.23
N GLY A 267 4.55 20.20 11.22
CA GLY A 267 3.42 19.91 12.13
C GLY A 267 2.09 19.66 11.43
N ASP A 268 1.98 19.98 10.14
CA ASP A 268 0.80 19.66 9.33
C ASP A 268 0.81 18.21 8.83
N LEU A 269 -0.40 17.65 8.75
CA LEU A 269 -0.70 16.36 8.14
C LEU A 269 -1.78 16.54 7.06
N LEU A 270 -1.45 16.17 5.82
CA LEU A 270 -2.42 16.08 4.75
C LEU A 270 -3.23 14.77 4.89
N LEU A 271 -4.54 14.89 5.06
CA LEU A 271 -5.49 13.79 5.20
C LEU A 271 -6.08 13.42 3.84
N LEU A 272 -5.99 12.13 3.49
CA LEU A 272 -6.59 11.50 2.32
C LEU A 272 -7.48 10.31 2.74
N THR A 273 -8.57 10.08 2.00
CA THR A 273 -9.51 8.96 2.17
C THR A 273 -9.11 7.77 1.30
N GLY A 274 -9.27 6.53 1.79
CA GLY A 274 -8.94 5.31 1.05
C GLY A 274 -10.15 4.43 0.67
N LYS A 275 -9.91 3.43 -0.20
CA LYS A 275 -10.93 2.53 -0.75
C LYS A 275 -11.73 1.81 0.34
N ALA A 276 -11.12 1.35 1.43
CA ALA A 276 -11.85 0.67 2.51
C ALA A 276 -12.83 1.60 3.25
N LEU A 277 -12.51 2.90 3.40
CA LEU A 277 -13.45 3.86 3.97
C LEU A 277 -14.54 4.23 2.96
N SER A 278 -14.22 4.32 1.67
CA SER A 278 -15.23 4.46 0.61
C SER A 278 -16.21 3.30 0.65
N HIS A 279 -15.74 2.05 0.84
CA HIS A 279 -16.63 0.90 1.01
C HIS A 279 -17.47 1.00 2.30
N ALA A 280 -16.82 1.19 3.46
CA ALA A 280 -17.49 1.28 4.76
C ALA A 280 -18.43 2.50 4.94
N THR A 281 -18.46 3.42 3.96
CA THR A 281 -19.36 4.58 3.94
C THR A 281 -20.31 4.59 2.74
N ALA A 282 -20.44 3.48 1.99
CA ALA A 282 -21.23 3.41 0.75
C ALA A 282 -20.90 4.54 -0.26
N SER A 283 -19.62 4.92 -0.33
CA SER A 283 -19.04 6.05 -1.06
C SER A 283 -19.59 7.45 -0.74
N LEU A 284 -20.22 7.63 0.43
CA LEU A 284 -20.43 8.96 1.03
C LEU A 284 -19.11 9.67 1.39
N ARG A 285 -18.00 8.91 1.43
CA ARG A 285 -16.62 9.41 1.49
C ARG A 285 -15.79 8.73 0.38
N PRO A 286 -15.78 9.26 -0.85
CA PRO A 286 -15.01 8.68 -1.94
C PRO A 286 -13.52 8.60 -1.59
N ALA A 287 -12.83 7.61 -2.14
CA ALA A 287 -11.37 7.49 -1.98
C ALA A 287 -10.64 8.55 -2.82
N ALA A 288 -9.63 9.18 -2.23
CA ALA A 288 -8.86 10.24 -2.88
C ALA A 288 -7.89 9.67 -3.91
N VAL A 289 -7.94 10.19 -5.14
CA VAL A 289 -6.94 9.92 -6.17
C VAL A 289 -5.80 10.93 -6.04
N TYR A 290 -4.57 10.45 -5.92
CA TYR A 290 -3.39 11.29 -5.73
C TYR A 290 -2.23 10.83 -6.62
N ARG A 291 -1.19 11.65 -6.77
CA ARG A 291 0.06 11.26 -7.43
C ARG A 291 1.25 12.07 -6.92
N GLY A 292 2.45 11.48 -6.99
CA GLY A 292 3.69 12.25 -6.91
C GLY A 292 3.83 13.15 -8.14
N SER A 293 4.13 14.42 -7.92
CA SER A 293 4.47 15.36 -8.98
C SER A 293 5.86 15.03 -9.53
N ALA A 294 5.96 14.73 -10.82
CA ALA A 294 7.26 14.64 -11.50
C ALA A 294 7.76 16.06 -11.82
N ASP A 295 9.04 16.30 -11.54
CA ASP A 295 9.93 17.42 -11.93
C ASP A 295 9.32 18.77 -12.32
N ASN A 296 9.58 19.81 -11.51
CA ASN A 296 10.28 21.04 -11.94
C ASN A 296 10.40 22.08 -10.79
N TYR A 297 11.29 21.83 -9.82
CA TYR A 297 11.75 22.85 -8.87
C TYR A 297 13.26 23.05 -9.00
N VAL A 298 13.65 23.84 -10.00
CA VAL A 298 15.00 24.42 -10.09
C VAL A 298 15.09 25.56 -9.08
N GLY A 299 15.25 25.23 -7.80
CA GLY A 299 15.20 26.20 -6.71
C GLY A 299 15.66 25.63 -5.36
N THR A 300 16.93 25.82 -5.04
CA THR A 300 17.49 25.85 -3.67
C THR A 300 17.02 24.74 -2.69
N THR A 301 17.56 23.53 -2.86
CA THR A 301 18.51 22.93 -1.89
C THR A 301 19.00 21.56 -2.39
N CYS A 302 20.25 21.20 -2.05
CA CYS A 302 20.85 19.89 -2.41
C CYS A 302 20.36 18.77 -1.47
N GLY A 303 19.04 18.72 -1.24
CA GLY A 303 18.44 18.05 -0.07
C GLY A 303 17.88 16.66 -0.33
N GLY A 304 17.14 16.50 -1.44
CA GLY A 304 16.14 15.43 -1.63
C GLY A 304 14.83 15.72 -0.88
N ARG A 305 13.71 15.16 -1.34
CA ARG A 305 12.39 15.23 -0.68
C ARG A 305 12.18 14.00 0.20
N THR A 306 11.80 14.22 1.45
CA THR A 306 11.53 13.22 2.48
C THR A 306 10.05 13.30 2.87
N SER A 307 9.36 12.15 2.90
CA SER A 307 7.97 12.11 3.38
C SER A 307 7.65 10.88 4.23
N LEU A 308 6.74 11.08 5.18
CA LEU A 308 6.15 10.08 6.06
C LEU A 308 4.68 9.92 5.69
N ALA A 309 4.26 8.71 5.33
CA ALA A 309 2.85 8.38 5.05
C ALA A 309 2.36 7.31 6.04
N PHE A 310 1.50 7.68 6.99
CA PHE A 310 0.80 6.72 7.85
C PHE A 310 -0.44 6.22 7.12
N ARG A 311 -0.52 4.91 6.89
CA ARG A 311 -1.68 4.22 6.30
C ARG A 311 -2.48 3.55 7.40
N LEU A 312 -3.69 4.04 7.68
CA LEU A 312 -4.66 3.40 8.57
C LEU A 312 -5.30 2.24 7.80
N ILE A 313 -4.86 1.02 8.10
CA ILE A 313 -5.32 -0.20 7.41
C ILE A 313 -6.23 -0.96 8.38
N PRO A 314 -7.43 -1.39 7.95
CA PRO A 314 -8.33 -2.11 8.83
C PRO A 314 -7.83 -3.54 9.13
N GLN A 315 -8.25 -4.11 10.26
CA GLN A 315 -7.86 -5.46 10.68
C GLN A 315 -8.38 -6.52 9.69
N SER A 316 -7.54 -7.49 9.31
CA SER A 316 -7.85 -8.46 8.25
C SER A 316 -8.99 -9.43 8.57
N ASN A 317 -9.28 -9.64 9.86
CA ASN A 317 -10.40 -10.44 10.37
C ASN A 317 -11.72 -9.65 10.54
N ALA A 318 -11.69 -8.32 10.38
CA ALA A 318 -12.90 -7.50 10.47
C ALA A 318 -13.75 -7.57 9.18
N ILE A 319 -14.96 -7.01 9.23
CA ILE A 319 -15.94 -7.00 8.13
C ILE A 319 -16.30 -5.56 7.81
N LEU A 320 -16.20 -5.17 6.53
CA LEU A 320 -16.65 -3.87 6.03
C LEU A 320 -18.17 -3.93 5.79
N ASP A 321 -18.94 -3.70 6.86
CA ASP A 321 -20.40 -3.63 6.81
C ASP A 321 -20.91 -2.18 6.66
N CYS A 322 -21.95 -2.01 5.87
CA CYS A 322 -22.64 -0.75 5.62
C CYS A 322 -23.90 -0.56 6.49
N SER A 323 -24.32 -1.55 7.29
CA SER A 323 -25.51 -1.42 8.15
C SER A 323 -25.56 -0.18 9.06
N PRO A 324 -24.44 0.36 9.60
CA PRO A 324 -24.49 1.60 10.38
C PRO A 324 -24.84 2.84 9.55
N ILE A 325 -24.48 2.83 8.27
CA ILE A 325 -24.79 3.90 7.31
C ILE A 325 -26.30 3.89 7.00
N THR A 326 -26.88 2.69 6.79
CA THR A 326 -28.34 2.52 6.62
C THR A 326 -29.10 2.93 7.89
N ALA A 327 -28.60 2.54 9.07
CA ALA A 327 -29.22 2.88 10.35
C ALA A 327 -29.22 4.39 10.66
N ALA A 328 -28.31 5.16 10.07
CA ALA A 328 -28.29 6.62 10.14
C ALA A 328 -29.18 7.30 9.07
N GLY A 329 -29.93 6.53 8.28
CA GLY A 329 -30.90 7.02 7.30
C GLY A 329 -30.33 7.37 5.92
N HIS A 330 -29.10 6.96 5.61
CA HIS A 330 -28.53 7.13 4.27
C HIS A 330 -29.01 6.02 3.32
N VAL A 331 -29.23 6.37 2.05
CA VAL A 331 -29.59 5.40 0.99
C VAL A 331 -28.31 4.75 0.45
N ILE A 332 -28.30 3.41 0.39
CA ILE A 332 -27.12 2.63 -0.02
C ILE A 332 -27.43 1.84 -1.30
N PRO A 333 -26.57 1.89 -2.33
CA PRO A 333 -26.70 1.05 -3.51
C PRO A 333 -26.58 -0.44 -3.18
N HIS A 334 -27.41 -1.28 -3.80
CA HIS A 334 -27.43 -2.75 -3.59
C HIS A 334 -26.10 -3.48 -3.86
N SER A 335 -25.10 -2.80 -4.43
CA SER A 335 -23.74 -3.31 -4.62
C SER A 335 -22.90 -3.39 -3.34
N TYR A 336 -23.24 -2.64 -2.29
CA TYR A 336 -22.50 -2.63 -1.03
C TYR A 336 -23.03 -3.73 -0.10
N VAL A 337 -22.36 -4.88 -0.14
CA VAL A 337 -22.65 -6.04 0.73
C VAL A 337 -21.54 -6.20 1.78
N PRO A 338 -21.82 -6.81 2.95
CA PRO A 338 -20.77 -7.09 3.95
C PRO A 338 -19.69 -8.00 3.37
N ILE A 339 -18.43 -7.54 3.41
CA ILE A 339 -17.25 -8.24 2.89
C ILE A 339 -16.15 -8.28 3.96
N SER A 340 -15.41 -9.38 4.10
CA SER A 340 -14.27 -9.41 5.02
C SER A 340 -13.15 -8.51 4.51
N VAL A 341 -12.43 -7.87 5.42
CA VAL A 341 -11.29 -7.02 5.08
C VAL A 341 -10.21 -7.81 4.33
N SER A 342 -9.98 -9.08 4.67
CA SER A 342 -9.09 -9.96 3.90
C SER A 342 -9.48 -10.04 2.43
N GLN A 343 -10.73 -10.44 2.14
CA GLN A 343 -11.23 -10.61 0.77
C GLN A 343 -11.18 -9.29 0.01
N PHE A 344 -11.66 -8.20 0.62
CA PHE A 344 -11.61 -6.86 0.02
C PHE A 344 -10.17 -6.43 -0.33
N MET A 345 -9.21 -6.62 0.57
CA MET A 345 -7.81 -6.21 0.33
C MET A 345 -7.09 -7.11 -0.69
N ASP A 346 -7.47 -8.39 -0.78
CA ASP A 346 -7.01 -9.31 -1.82
C ASP A 346 -7.61 -8.94 -3.19
N ASP A 347 -8.92 -8.68 -3.26
CA ASP A 347 -9.61 -8.22 -4.48
C ASP A 347 -9.03 -6.89 -5.01
N LEU A 348 -8.80 -5.91 -4.12
CA LEU A 348 -8.13 -4.65 -4.46
C LEU A 348 -6.67 -4.83 -4.93
N SER A 349 -6.05 -5.97 -4.66
CA SER A 349 -4.71 -6.29 -5.13
C SER A 349 -4.76 -7.02 -6.47
N ALA A 350 -5.74 -7.91 -6.66
CA ALA A 350 -6.05 -8.47 -7.98
C ALA A 350 -6.47 -7.38 -8.99
N GLU A 351 -7.25 -6.38 -8.58
CA GLU A 351 -7.56 -5.20 -9.41
C GLU A 351 -6.29 -4.49 -9.90
N GLU A 352 -5.33 -4.25 -9.02
CA GLU A 352 -4.08 -3.55 -9.36
C GLU A 352 -3.15 -4.38 -10.23
N ASP A 353 -3.02 -5.69 -9.97
CA ASP A 353 -2.26 -6.59 -10.83
C ASP A 353 -2.92 -6.73 -12.22
N MET A 354 -4.25 -6.71 -12.30
CA MET A 354 -5.01 -6.68 -13.56
C MET A 354 -4.90 -5.33 -14.26
N LEU A 355 -4.84 -4.20 -13.55
CA LEU A 355 -4.56 -2.89 -14.15
C LEU A 355 -3.11 -2.79 -14.64
N CYS A 356 -2.13 -3.34 -13.91
CA CYS A 356 -0.75 -3.43 -14.38
C CYS A 356 -0.68 -4.28 -15.66
N SER A 357 -1.30 -5.46 -15.64
CA SER A 357 -1.43 -6.35 -16.81
C SER A 357 -2.16 -5.65 -17.96
N ASN A 358 -3.19 -4.84 -17.70
CA ASN A 358 -3.86 -4.03 -18.70
C ASN A 358 -3.07 -2.80 -19.14
N THR A 359 -2.12 -2.25 -18.37
CA THR A 359 -1.20 -1.23 -18.92
C THR A 359 -0.16 -1.83 -19.85
N ASP A 360 0.23 -3.09 -19.66
CA ASP A 360 1.09 -3.81 -20.59
C ASP A 360 0.29 -4.39 -21.80
N ASN A 361 -1.03 -4.58 -21.70
CA ASN A 361 -1.89 -5.06 -22.81
C ASN A 361 -2.72 -3.98 -23.54
N ALA A 362 -3.04 -2.83 -22.93
CA ALA A 362 -3.82 -1.76 -23.57
C ALA A 362 -3.00 -0.99 -24.63
N TYR A 363 -1.67 -1.08 -24.58
CA TYR A 363 -0.81 -0.65 -25.69
C TYR A 363 -0.78 -1.66 -26.85
N VAL A 364 -1.25 -2.90 -26.63
CA VAL A 364 -1.31 -3.99 -27.63
C VAL A 364 -2.67 -4.06 -28.32
N ALA A 365 -3.73 -3.55 -27.67
CA ALA A 365 -5.11 -3.67 -28.12
C ALA A 365 -5.54 -2.74 -29.29
N ARG A 366 -4.66 -1.86 -29.82
CA ARG A 366 -5.07 -0.89 -30.87
C ARG A 366 -4.15 -0.72 -32.09
N ASP A 367 -2.93 -1.27 -32.11
CA ASP A 367 -2.07 -1.25 -33.31
C ASP A 367 -1.36 -2.60 -33.54
N ASN A 368 -1.99 -3.48 -34.32
CA ASN A 368 -1.48 -4.81 -34.68
C ASN A 368 -0.34 -4.77 -35.74
N LEU A 369 0.51 -3.75 -35.71
CA LEU A 369 1.61 -3.53 -36.65
C LEU A 369 2.97 -3.24 -35.99
N ASN A 370 3.00 -2.80 -34.73
CA ASN A 370 4.23 -2.37 -34.06
C ASN A 370 4.57 -3.25 -32.83
N LYS A 371 5.33 -4.33 -33.05
CA LYS A 371 6.03 -5.01 -31.95
C LYS A 371 7.34 -4.28 -31.67
N GLU A 372 7.45 -3.63 -30.50
CA GLU A 372 8.72 -3.08 -30.05
C GLU A 372 9.73 -4.23 -29.87
N PRO A 373 10.92 -4.17 -30.50
CA PRO A 373 11.88 -5.27 -30.45
C PRO A 373 12.45 -5.40 -29.04
N SER A 374 12.47 -6.63 -28.51
CA SER A 374 13.06 -6.91 -27.20
C SER A 374 14.53 -6.45 -27.15
N LEU A 375 15.01 -6.02 -25.98
CA LEU A 375 16.39 -5.55 -25.81
C LEU A 375 17.44 -6.58 -26.30
N ARG A 376 17.14 -7.89 -26.17
CA ARG A 376 17.97 -8.96 -26.73
C ARG A 376 18.00 -8.92 -28.26
N SER A 377 16.86 -8.79 -28.93
CA SER A 377 16.80 -8.64 -30.40
C SER A 377 17.36 -7.31 -30.92
N VAL A 378 17.40 -6.24 -30.11
CA VAL A 378 18.05 -4.96 -30.46
C VAL A 378 19.57 -5.06 -30.38
N LEU A 379 20.10 -5.86 -29.42
CA LEU A 379 21.53 -6.05 -29.19
C LEU A 379 22.11 -7.30 -29.86
N SER A 380 21.34 -7.95 -30.75
CA SER A 380 21.77 -9.10 -31.54
C SER A 380 21.80 -8.77 -33.05
N ASP A 381 22.73 -9.38 -33.78
CA ASP A 381 22.72 -9.43 -35.24
C ASP A 381 21.46 -10.18 -35.73
N PRO A 382 20.60 -9.56 -36.57
CA PRO A 382 19.36 -10.19 -37.04
C PRO A 382 19.58 -11.36 -38.01
N LEU A 383 20.81 -11.63 -38.47
CA LEU A 383 21.11 -12.80 -39.31
C LEU A 383 21.63 -14.02 -38.54
N SER A 384 22.45 -13.84 -37.51
CA SER A 384 22.96 -14.95 -36.66
C SER A 384 22.25 -15.11 -35.31
N GLY A 385 21.56 -14.09 -34.83
CA GLY A 385 21.06 -13.99 -33.46
C GLY A 385 22.15 -13.76 -32.40
N ALA A 386 23.44 -13.74 -32.78
CA ALA A 386 24.55 -13.50 -31.86
C ALA A 386 24.55 -12.05 -31.36
N PHE A 387 24.97 -11.85 -30.11
CA PHE A 387 25.10 -10.52 -29.52
C PHE A 387 26.17 -9.69 -30.23
N LEU A 388 25.94 -8.37 -30.36
CA LEU A 388 26.78 -7.41 -31.10
C LEU A 388 28.11 -7.04 -30.38
N GLU A 389 28.78 -8.04 -29.81
CA GLU A 389 30.08 -7.95 -29.12
C GLU A 389 31.24 -7.57 -30.07
N ASP A 390 31.02 -7.70 -31.39
CA ASP A 390 31.94 -7.37 -32.47
C ASP A 390 31.56 -6.08 -33.23
N ALA A 391 30.56 -5.31 -32.76
CA ALA A 391 30.02 -4.17 -33.50
C ALA A 391 31.08 -3.17 -34.01
N MET A 392 30.99 -2.84 -35.30
CA MET A 392 31.78 -1.83 -35.99
C MET A 392 30.86 -0.77 -36.61
N PHE A 393 31.24 0.50 -36.49
CA PHE A 393 30.76 1.56 -37.36
C PHE A 393 31.31 1.39 -38.77
N VAL A 394 30.47 1.71 -39.77
CA VAL A 394 30.87 1.89 -41.17
C VAL A 394 30.90 3.38 -41.52
N SER A 395 31.47 3.75 -42.67
CA SER A 395 31.64 5.13 -43.17
C SER A 395 30.40 6.03 -43.04
N CYS A 396 29.19 5.48 -43.20
CA CYS A 396 27.93 6.20 -43.08
C CYS A 396 27.33 6.24 -41.65
N GLY A 397 28.15 6.06 -40.61
CA GLY A 397 27.79 6.19 -39.18
C GLY A 397 26.91 5.08 -38.60
N HIS A 398 26.47 4.12 -39.40
CA HIS A 398 25.67 2.98 -38.94
C HIS A 398 26.56 1.90 -38.31
N SER A 399 26.04 1.15 -37.35
CA SER A 399 26.76 0.05 -36.68
C SER A 399 26.23 -1.32 -37.09
N PHE A 400 27.14 -2.26 -37.33
CA PHE A 400 26.82 -3.66 -37.63
C PHE A 400 27.76 -4.60 -36.88
N GLY A 401 27.27 -5.80 -36.55
CA GLY A 401 28.05 -6.91 -36.01
C GLY A 401 27.62 -8.24 -36.65
N GLY A 402 28.28 -9.33 -36.28
CA GLY A 402 27.97 -10.68 -36.72
C GLY A 402 27.95 -10.86 -38.25
N LEU A 403 26.98 -11.64 -38.73
CA LEU A 403 26.82 -11.93 -40.16
C LEU A 403 26.32 -10.72 -40.94
N MET A 404 25.60 -9.77 -40.32
CA MET A 404 25.24 -8.51 -40.98
C MET A 404 26.47 -7.66 -41.27
N LEU A 405 27.43 -7.54 -40.34
CA LEU A 405 28.70 -6.83 -40.59
C LEU A 405 29.46 -7.46 -41.76
N LYS A 406 29.57 -8.79 -41.78
CA LYS A 406 30.20 -9.50 -42.91
C LYS A 406 29.48 -9.20 -44.23
N ARG A 407 28.15 -9.33 -44.29
CA ARG A 407 27.36 -9.02 -45.49
C ARG A 407 27.59 -7.58 -45.98
N VAL A 408 27.63 -6.62 -45.06
CA VAL A 408 27.82 -5.19 -45.36
C VAL A 408 29.23 -4.92 -45.93
N ILE A 409 30.26 -5.60 -45.44
CA ILE A 409 31.62 -5.55 -46.00
C ILE A 409 31.68 -6.23 -47.38
N ASP A 410 31.14 -7.44 -47.50
CA ASP A 410 31.14 -8.24 -48.74
C ASP A 410 30.40 -7.49 -49.88
N MET A 411 29.26 -6.86 -49.58
CA MET A 411 28.50 -6.02 -50.52
C MET A 411 29.06 -4.61 -50.72
N ALA A 412 29.97 -4.15 -49.85
CA ALA A 412 30.49 -2.76 -49.80
C ALA A 412 29.40 -1.67 -49.72
N ARG A 413 28.21 -1.99 -49.19
CA ARG A 413 27.06 -1.08 -49.08
C ARG A 413 26.32 -1.28 -47.76
N CYS A 414 25.84 -0.18 -47.17
CA CYS A 414 25.07 -0.17 -45.93
C CYS A 414 23.67 -0.76 -46.15
N THR A 415 23.29 -1.78 -45.38
CA THR A 415 21.95 -2.41 -45.49
C THR A 415 20.81 -1.55 -44.92
N LEU A 416 21.11 -0.42 -44.27
CA LEU A 416 20.12 0.49 -43.67
C LEU A 416 19.88 1.75 -44.51
N CYS A 417 20.92 2.33 -45.12
CA CYS A 417 20.81 3.57 -45.92
C CYS A 417 21.36 3.46 -47.35
N ASN A 418 21.81 2.27 -47.78
CA ASN A 418 22.36 1.98 -49.11
C ASN A 418 23.57 2.85 -49.56
N ALA A 419 24.20 3.57 -48.64
CA ALA A 419 25.46 4.27 -48.89
C ALA A 419 26.63 3.28 -49.08
N GLU A 420 27.63 3.68 -49.87
CA GLU A 420 28.83 2.88 -50.14
C GLU A 420 29.84 2.95 -48.99
N ILE A 421 30.57 1.85 -48.79
CA ILE A 421 31.43 1.65 -47.62
C ILE A 421 32.87 1.36 -48.02
N GLU A 422 33.75 2.25 -47.58
CA GLU A 422 35.19 2.06 -47.65
C GLU A 422 35.63 0.98 -46.66
N ARG A 423 36.11 -0.16 -47.19
CA ARG A 423 36.44 -1.36 -46.40
C ARG A 423 37.58 -1.17 -45.37
N GLY A 424 38.39 -0.11 -45.51
CA GLY A 424 39.43 0.26 -44.54
C GLY A 424 38.94 1.13 -43.38
N SER A 425 37.74 1.71 -43.47
CA SER A 425 37.26 2.78 -42.58
C SER A 425 36.24 2.25 -41.53
N LEU A 426 36.58 1.14 -40.89
CA LEU A 426 35.74 0.48 -39.88
C LEU A 426 36.21 0.84 -38.46
N ILE A 427 35.35 1.47 -37.66
CA ILE A 427 35.68 1.94 -36.30
C ILE A 427 34.91 1.11 -35.26
N PRO A 428 35.54 0.53 -34.21
CA PRO A 428 34.83 -0.26 -33.20
C PRO A 428 33.79 0.54 -32.41
N ASN A 429 32.55 0.06 -32.34
CA ASN A 429 31.52 0.65 -31.48
C ASN A 429 31.62 0.08 -30.06
N HIS A 430 32.57 0.60 -29.27
CA HIS A 430 32.80 0.15 -27.90
C HIS A 430 31.54 0.18 -27.01
N VAL A 431 30.68 1.20 -27.16
CA VAL A 431 29.45 1.33 -26.35
C VAL A 431 28.48 0.19 -26.63
N LEU A 432 28.21 -0.10 -27.91
CA LEU A 432 27.29 -1.17 -28.32
C LEU A 432 27.85 -2.56 -27.94
N ARG A 433 29.17 -2.77 -28.10
CA ARG A 433 29.85 -4.00 -27.66
C ARG A 433 29.72 -4.23 -26.16
N THR A 434 29.96 -3.20 -25.33
CA THR A 434 29.83 -3.30 -23.87
C THR A 434 28.38 -3.54 -23.45
N ALA A 435 27.40 -2.89 -24.10
CA ALA A 435 25.97 -3.13 -23.84
C ALA A 435 25.56 -4.58 -24.18
N ALA A 436 25.97 -5.07 -25.36
CA ALA A 436 25.70 -6.44 -25.81
C ALA A 436 26.33 -7.48 -24.86
N ALA A 437 27.61 -7.30 -24.49
CA ALA A 437 28.32 -8.16 -23.55
C ALA A 437 27.69 -8.16 -22.14
N ALA A 438 27.21 -7.01 -21.65
CA ALA A 438 26.55 -6.92 -20.34
C ALA A 438 25.21 -7.67 -20.31
N VAL A 439 24.39 -7.54 -21.36
CA VAL A 439 23.12 -8.27 -21.48
C VAL A 439 23.36 -9.77 -21.65
N LYS A 440 24.33 -10.17 -22.49
CA LYS A 440 24.77 -11.56 -22.62
C LYS A 440 25.20 -12.16 -21.29
N HIS A 441 26.08 -11.48 -20.56
CA HIS A 441 26.58 -11.97 -19.27
C HIS A 441 25.46 -12.14 -18.22
N GLU A 442 24.45 -11.26 -18.20
CA GLU A 442 23.30 -11.42 -17.31
C GLU A 442 22.38 -12.56 -17.75
N ASP A 443 22.16 -12.78 -19.06
CA ASP A 443 21.41 -13.94 -19.57
C ASP A 443 22.15 -15.27 -19.33
N ASP A 444 23.47 -15.32 -19.56
CA ASP A 444 24.32 -16.46 -19.23
C ASP A 444 24.30 -16.72 -17.72
N ARG A 445 24.41 -15.69 -16.88
CA ARG A 445 24.32 -15.80 -15.42
C ARG A 445 22.95 -16.34 -14.97
N ARG A 446 21.86 -15.98 -15.65
CA ARG A 446 20.53 -16.58 -15.43
C ARG A 446 20.48 -18.04 -15.86
N LEU A 447 21.06 -18.39 -17.00
CA LEU A 447 21.13 -19.78 -17.48
C LEU A 447 21.95 -20.65 -16.52
N PHE A 448 23.16 -20.22 -16.14
CA PHE A 448 24.01 -20.92 -15.17
C PHE A 448 23.41 -20.98 -13.77
N HIS A 449 22.74 -19.92 -13.28
CA HIS A 449 22.03 -19.98 -12.00
C HIS A 449 20.89 -20.99 -12.02
N ASN A 450 20.10 -21.02 -13.10
CA ASN A 450 19.06 -22.04 -13.28
C ASN A 450 19.64 -23.46 -13.43
N ALA A 451 20.76 -23.63 -14.12
CA ALA A 451 21.46 -24.91 -14.24
C ALA A 451 22.00 -25.40 -12.89
N ALA A 452 22.62 -24.51 -12.10
CA ALA A 452 23.11 -24.83 -10.75
C ALA A 452 21.97 -25.15 -9.77
N LEU A 453 20.83 -24.47 -9.87
CA LEU A 453 19.62 -24.82 -9.11
C LEU A 453 19.04 -26.19 -9.53
N ARG A 454 19.10 -26.55 -10.82
CA ARG A 454 18.73 -27.89 -11.30
C ARG A 454 19.73 -28.96 -10.82
N LYS A 455 21.05 -28.69 -10.89
CA LYS A 455 22.10 -29.61 -10.41
C LYS A 455 21.96 -29.89 -8.91
N ARG A 456 21.82 -28.85 -8.06
CA ARG A 456 21.59 -29.05 -6.62
C ARG A 456 20.28 -29.77 -6.29
N ARG A 457 19.23 -29.64 -7.11
CA ARG A 457 18.00 -30.46 -6.96
C ARG A 457 18.22 -31.92 -7.34
N LYS A 458 19.15 -32.22 -8.25
CA LYS A 458 19.54 -33.61 -8.56
C LYS A 458 20.42 -34.20 -7.46
N GLU A 459 21.48 -33.50 -7.06
CA GLU A 459 22.41 -33.94 -5.99
C GLU A 459 21.69 -34.19 -4.65
N VAL A 460 20.70 -33.36 -4.29
CA VAL A 460 19.85 -33.56 -3.09
C VAL A 460 18.82 -34.70 -3.27
N GLY A 461 18.59 -35.14 -4.50
CA GLY A 461 17.87 -36.37 -4.83
C GLY A 461 18.77 -37.60 -4.67
N ASP A 462 19.90 -37.61 -5.38
CA ASP A 462 20.86 -38.72 -5.44
C ASP A 462 21.36 -39.13 -4.02
N ILE A 463 21.52 -38.18 -3.09
CA ILE A 463 21.88 -38.43 -1.66
C ILE A 463 20.82 -39.28 -0.90
N ARG A 464 19.62 -39.48 -1.46
CA ARG A 464 18.55 -40.29 -0.85
C ARG A 464 18.31 -41.64 -1.54
N GLU A 465 19.01 -41.92 -2.63
CA GLU A 465 18.78 -43.10 -3.48
C GLU A 465 19.98 -44.05 -3.43
N ASN A 466 20.23 -44.61 -2.24
CA ASN A 466 21.19 -45.69 -2.03
C ASN A 466 20.50 -46.81 -1.23
N GLY A 467 19.59 -47.52 -1.91
CA GLY A 467 18.73 -48.54 -1.32
C GLY A 467 17.68 -49.05 -2.31
N GLU A 468 18.05 -50.10 -3.06
CA GLU A 468 17.20 -51.04 -3.83
C GLU A 468 16.37 -50.51 -5.03
N LEU A 469 16.87 -50.89 -6.22
CA LEU A 469 16.26 -51.32 -7.49
C LEU A 469 14.81 -50.93 -7.92
N PRO A 470 14.57 -50.76 -9.24
CA PRO A 470 13.41 -50.04 -9.75
C PRO A 470 12.16 -50.89 -9.96
N SER A 471 11.02 -50.21 -10.06
CA SER A 471 9.82 -50.69 -10.77
C SER A 471 9.26 -49.57 -11.65
N GLU A 472 8.79 -49.90 -12.85
CA GLU A 472 8.32 -48.92 -13.84
C GLU A 472 6.99 -48.28 -13.41
N ASN A 473 6.89 -46.94 -13.48
CA ASN A 473 5.95 -46.20 -14.35
C ASN A 473 5.71 -44.74 -13.89
N GLY A 474 5.75 -43.78 -14.84
CA GLY A 474 4.96 -42.53 -14.80
C GLY A 474 5.35 -41.40 -13.82
N PRO A 475 5.80 -40.22 -14.31
CA PRO A 475 6.10 -39.07 -13.44
C PRO A 475 4.85 -38.26 -13.06
N HIS A 476 4.10 -38.69 -12.04
CA HIS A 476 2.91 -37.98 -11.53
C HIS A 476 3.07 -37.44 -10.10
N LYS A 477 3.74 -36.29 -9.95
CA LYS A 477 3.77 -35.54 -8.67
C LYS A 477 2.50 -34.69 -8.46
N GLY A 478 1.35 -35.36 -8.40
CA GLY A 478 0.15 -34.81 -7.77
C GLY A 478 0.27 -34.82 -6.24
N VAL A 479 -0.70 -34.21 -5.55
CA VAL A 479 -0.85 -34.40 -4.09
C VAL A 479 -1.29 -35.85 -3.86
N GLN A 480 -0.40 -36.69 -3.32
CA GLN A 480 -0.73 -38.08 -3.02
C GLN A 480 -1.74 -38.14 -1.87
N TYR A 481 -2.89 -38.77 -2.12
CA TYR A 481 -3.94 -39.00 -1.13
C TYR A 481 -3.81 -40.44 -0.61
N PRO A 482 -3.30 -40.66 0.62
CA PRO A 482 -3.01 -42.01 1.11
C PRO A 482 -4.23 -42.80 1.61
N PHE A 483 -5.43 -42.22 1.56
CA PHE A 483 -6.67 -42.85 2.04
C PHE A 483 -7.82 -42.69 1.04
N SER A 484 -8.67 -43.71 0.97
CA SER A 484 -9.86 -43.74 0.12
C SER A 484 -11.12 -43.26 0.85
N VAL A 485 -12.16 -42.90 0.09
CA VAL A 485 -13.50 -42.72 0.65
C VAL A 485 -14.05 -44.07 1.12
N ASN A 486 -14.81 -44.06 2.21
CA ASN A 486 -15.26 -45.22 2.99
C ASN A 486 -14.15 -46.03 3.67
N GLU A 487 -12.89 -45.58 3.67
CA GLU A 487 -11.82 -46.20 4.44
C GLU A 487 -11.96 -45.85 5.94
N LYS A 488 -11.84 -46.87 6.81
CA LYS A 488 -11.74 -46.70 8.27
C LYS A 488 -10.33 -46.22 8.66
N VAL A 489 -10.26 -45.20 9.49
CA VAL A 489 -9.01 -44.60 9.98
C VAL A 489 -9.08 -44.26 11.46
N LEU A 490 -7.94 -44.35 12.13
CA LEU A 490 -7.76 -43.92 13.52
C LEU A 490 -7.24 -42.47 13.54
N ILE A 491 -7.89 -41.60 14.32
CA ILE A 491 -7.44 -40.22 14.50
C ILE A 491 -6.28 -40.19 15.51
N ARG A 492 -5.04 -40.12 15.01
CA ARG A 492 -3.81 -39.97 15.82
C ARG A 492 -3.55 -38.54 16.29
N GLY A 493 -4.16 -37.54 15.65
CA GLY A 493 -4.06 -36.14 16.02
C GLY A 493 -2.74 -35.45 15.65
N ASN A 494 -2.69 -34.14 15.93
CA ASN A 494 -1.51 -33.27 15.83
C ASN A 494 -1.75 -32.01 16.70
N ARG A 495 -0.80 -31.07 16.76
CA ARG A 495 -0.90 -29.80 17.53
C ARG A 495 -2.08 -28.87 17.17
N ARG A 496 -2.94 -29.23 16.20
CA ARG A 496 -4.15 -28.50 15.79
C ARG A 496 -5.40 -29.40 15.73
N THR A 497 -5.32 -30.64 16.19
CA THR A 497 -6.47 -31.56 16.27
C THR A 497 -7.02 -31.54 17.69
N PRO A 498 -8.29 -31.19 17.93
CA PRO A 498 -8.87 -31.19 19.27
C PRO A 498 -8.83 -32.56 19.94
N ASP A 499 -8.39 -32.62 21.20
CA ASP A 499 -8.15 -33.89 21.91
C ASP A 499 -9.41 -34.77 22.00
N LYS A 500 -10.61 -34.16 22.04
CA LYS A 500 -11.91 -34.85 22.02
C LYS A 500 -12.16 -35.75 20.78
N PHE A 501 -11.30 -35.67 19.77
CA PHE A 501 -11.31 -36.49 18.56
C PHE A 501 -10.11 -37.44 18.45
N VAL A 502 -9.07 -37.27 19.28
CA VAL A 502 -7.87 -38.11 19.25
C VAL A 502 -8.17 -39.47 19.88
N GLY A 503 -7.66 -40.54 19.27
CA GLY A 503 -7.90 -41.93 19.68
C GLY A 503 -9.21 -42.54 19.16
N LYS A 504 -10.09 -41.77 18.52
CA LYS A 504 -11.38 -42.27 18.00
C LYS A 504 -11.28 -42.89 16.60
N GLU A 505 -12.13 -43.88 16.34
CA GLU A 505 -12.37 -44.42 15.01
C GLU A 505 -13.28 -43.48 14.19
N ALA A 506 -12.94 -43.31 12.92
CA ALA A 506 -13.77 -42.58 11.98
C ALA A 506 -13.69 -43.18 10.57
N VAL A 507 -14.75 -43.03 9.80
CA VAL A 507 -14.80 -43.38 8.38
C VAL A 507 -14.66 -42.13 7.52
N ILE A 508 -13.85 -42.18 6.46
CA ILE A 508 -13.70 -41.06 5.53
C ILE A 508 -14.96 -40.96 4.66
N THR A 509 -15.68 -39.85 4.73
CA THR A 509 -16.90 -39.61 3.95
C THR A 509 -16.66 -38.81 2.68
N SER A 510 -15.62 -37.97 2.63
CA SER A 510 -15.17 -37.34 1.37
C SER A 510 -13.70 -36.92 1.42
N GLN A 511 -13.04 -36.95 0.27
CA GLN A 511 -11.72 -36.35 0.07
C GLN A 511 -11.84 -34.85 -0.22
N CYS A 512 -11.00 -34.03 0.39
CA CYS A 512 -10.92 -32.58 0.17
C CYS A 512 -9.55 -32.19 -0.40
N LEU A 513 -9.47 -31.02 -1.03
CA LEU A 513 -8.22 -30.47 -1.58
C LEU A 513 -7.09 -30.41 -0.53
N ASN A 514 -5.84 -30.46 -1.01
CA ASN A 514 -4.62 -30.29 -0.22
C ASN A 514 -4.42 -31.35 0.90
N GLY A 515 -4.88 -32.58 0.65
CA GLY A 515 -4.70 -33.71 1.58
C GLY A 515 -5.58 -33.64 2.82
N TRP A 516 -6.73 -32.96 2.74
CA TRP A 516 -7.75 -32.96 3.79
C TRP A 516 -8.81 -34.02 3.52
N TYR A 517 -9.48 -34.49 4.57
CA TYR A 517 -10.62 -35.39 4.50
C TYR A 517 -11.74 -34.88 5.39
N LEU A 518 -12.98 -35.15 4.99
CA LEU A 518 -14.13 -35.17 5.89
C LEU A 518 -14.26 -36.58 6.45
N LEU A 519 -14.40 -36.68 7.76
CA LEU A 519 -14.54 -37.94 8.49
C LEU A 519 -15.81 -37.91 9.31
N LYS A 520 -16.51 -39.05 9.38
CA LYS A 520 -17.59 -39.28 10.33
C LYS A 520 -17.08 -40.18 11.45
N ILE A 521 -17.11 -39.67 12.68
CA ILE A 521 -16.69 -40.40 13.88
C ILE A 521 -17.70 -41.52 14.14
N MET A 522 -17.22 -42.74 14.42
CA MET A 522 -18.09 -43.90 14.60
C MET A 522 -18.89 -43.82 15.91
N ASP A 523 -18.25 -43.42 17.01
CA ASP A 523 -18.85 -43.40 18.34
C ASP A 523 -19.92 -42.31 18.52
N SER A 524 -19.68 -41.11 17.98
CA SER A 524 -20.55 -39.93 18.18
C SER A 524 -21.37 -39.54 16.93
N GLY A 525 -21.08 -40.13 15.76
CA GLY A 525 -21.70 -39.75 14.50
C GLY A 525 -21.35 -38.33 13.98
N GLU A 526 -20.54 -37.57 14.74
CA GLU A 526 -20.08 -36.22 14.38
C GLU A 526 -19.24 -36.22 13.10
N ASN A 527 -19.36 -35.17 12.29
CA ASN A 527 -18.52 -34.97 11.11
C ASN A 527 -17.40 -33.96 11.42
N VAL A 528 -16.15 -34.30 11.11
CA VAL A 528 -14.96 -33.48 11.36
C VAL A 528 -14.05 -33.44 10.13
N ARG A 529 -13.41 -32.30 9.85
CA ARG A 529 -12.42 -32.18 8.77
C ARG A 529 -11.00 -32.20 9.34
N LEU A 530 -10.18 -33.16 8.92
CA LEU A 530 -8.80 -33.33 9.36
C LEU A 530 -7.85 -33.56 8.18
N GLN A 531 -6.59 -33.17 8.34
CA GLN A 531 -5.57 -33.43 7.32
C GLN A 531 -5.03 -34.86 7.46
N TYR A 532 -4.60 -35.47 6.35
CA TYR A 532 -4.07 -36.84 6.28
C TYR A 532 -3.00 -37.17 7.33
N ARG A 533 -2.24 -36.16 7.80
CA ARG A 533 -1.19 -36.30 8.81
C ARG A 533 -1.70 -36.54 10.24
N SER A 534 -2.97 -36.27 10.51
CA SER A 534 -3.64 -36.61 11.79
C SER A 534 -4.25 -38.00 11.79
N LEU A 535 -4.16 -38.76 10.70
CA LEU A 535 -4.86 -40.02 10.46
C LEU A 535 -3.87 -41.18 10.32
N ARG A 536 -4.28 -42.40 10.70
CA ARG A 536 -3.55 -43.64 10.45
C ARG A 536 -4.50 -44.71 9.91
N LYS A 537 -4.04 -45.52 8.94
CA LYS A 537 -4.83 -46.65 8.41
C LYS A 537 -5.13 -47.60 9.55
N PHE A 538 -6.36 -48.11 9.58
CA PHE A 538 -6.72 -49.20 10.48
C PHE A 538 -6.05 -50.48 9.98
N LEU A 539 -5.13 -51.05 10.76
CA LEU A 539 -4.56 -52.38 10.51
C LEU A 539 -5.33 -53.36 11.39
N PRO A 540 -5.88 -54.46 10.85
CA PRO A 540 -6.40 -55.53 11.69
C PRO A 540 -5.23 -56.15 12.45
N THR A 541 -5.23 -56.01 13.78
CA THR A 541 -4.36 -56.82 14.64
C THR A 541 -4.82 -58.26 14.53
N GLN A 542 -3.92 -59.19 14.20
CA GLN A 542 -4.27 -60.61 14.18
C GLN A 542 -4.71 -61.06 15.58
N GLU A 543 -5.70 -61.95 15.58
CA GLU A 543 -6.14 -62.65 16.77
C GLU A 543 -4.96 -63.43 17.36
N THR A 544 -4.76 -63.31 18.67
CA THR A 544 -3.90 -64.21 19.43
C THR A 544 -4.76 -64.83 20.51
N GLU A 545 -5.36 -65.98 20.18
CA GLU A 545 -5.93 -66.85 21.19
C GLU A 545 -4.78 -67.43 22.04
N GLU A 546 -4.63 -66.97 23.28
CA GLU A 546 -4.13 -67.86 24.34
C GLU A 546 -5.24 -68.13 25.35
N ARG A 547 -5.35 -69.41 25.69
CA ARG A 547 -6.57 -70.03 26.21
C ARG A 547 -6.26 -70.70 27.53
N CYS A 548 -7.09 -70.42 28.54
CA CYS A 548 -7.10 -71.06 29.85
C CYS A 548 -5.80 -71.01 30.66
N GLN A 549 -5.86 -70.31 31.79
CA GLN A 549 -5.75 -71.05 33.04
C GLN A 549 -6.67 -70.48 34.13
N SER A 550 -7.13 -71.37 34.99
CA SER A 550 -8.22 -71.14 35.94
C SER A 550 -7.71 -70.64 37.29
N GLN A 551 -8.65 -70.25 38.16
CA GLN A 551 -8.46 -69.92 39.56
C GLN A 551 -7.53 -70.90 40.32
N THR A 552 -6.61 -70.36 41.12
CA THR A 552 -6.39 -70.85 42.49
C THR A 552 -6.07 -69.68 43.42
N VAL A 553 -6.57 -69.74 44.65
CA VAL A 553 -6.23 -68.84 45.77
C VAL A 553 -5.21 -69.54 46.66
N GLN A 554 -4.14 -68.87 47.11
CA GLN A 554 -3.62 -69.06 48.47
C GLN A 554 -2.65 -67.97 48.97
N ASN A 555 -2.59 -67.87 50.30
CA ASN A 555 -1.87 -66.87 51.09
C ASN A 555 -0.35 -67.15 51.22
N SER A 556 0.38 -66.14 51.70
CA SER A 556 1.58 -66.22 52.57
C SER A 556 2.82 -66.97 52.04
N SER A 557 4.03 -66.41 52.15
CA SER A 557 4.53 -65.55 53.25
C SER A 557 5.45 -64.44 52.77
#